data_AF-A0A3D8IQ72-F1
#
_entry.id   AF-A0A3D8IQ72-F1
#
_cell.length_a   1.000
_cell.length_b   1.000
_cell.length_c   1.000
_cell.angle_alpha   90.00
_cell.angle_beta   90.00
_cell.angle_gamma   90.00
#
_symmetry.space_group_name_H-M   'P 1'
#
loop_
_entity.id
_entity.type
_entity.pdbx_description
1 polymer ?
#
loop_
_entity_poly.entity_id
_entity_poly.type
_entity_poly.pdbx_seq_one_letter_code
_entity_poly.pdbx_strand_id
1 'polypeptide(L)'
;MASNIASAAMWAAVFTPTADEIAKEIVAEEARLRALEEKAYWEGWDKAVKEGVIKRLRNHEEGLRFSPKTYPEITQDMWADLIEKGEVKIVAPTKEVKYGLLYMWVDNNREEAQRGTYQQNLPLLKQEISNGSYRIVN
;
A
#
# COMPACT_ATOMS: atom_id res chain seq x y z
N MET A 1 51.77 -15.65 -35.94
CA MET A 1 50.96 -14.54 -35.38
C MET A 1 49.44 -14.77 -35.43
N ALA A 2 48.88 -15.66 -36.27
CA ALA A 2 47.43 -15.93 -36.34
C ALA A 2 46.82 -16.62 -35.09
N SER A 3 47.63 -17.31 -34.28
CA SER A 3 47.17 -18.09 -33.11
C SER A 3 46.65 -17.24 -31.94
N ASN A 4 47.18 -16.03 -31.73
CA ASN A 4 46.77 -15.18 -30.60
C ASN A 4 45.41 -14.50 -30.82
N ILE A 5 45.06 -14.19 -32.07
CA ILE A 5 43.79 -13.55 -32.43
C ILE A 5 42.64 -14.57 -32.34
N ALA A 6 42.87 -15.80 -32.81
CA ALA A 6 41.89 -16.88 -32.70
C ALA A 6 41.60 -17.25 -31.24
N SER A 7 42.63 -17.28 -30.39
CA SER A 7 42.46 -17.55 -28.96
C SER A 7 41.71 -16.40 -28.26
N ALA A 8 42.04 -15.15 -28.55
CA ALA A 8 41.34 -13.98 -27.99
C ALA A 8 39.87 -13.90 -28.44
N ALA A 9 39.56 -14.25 -29.69
CA ALA A 9 38.19 -14.32 -30.20
C ALA A 9 37.38 -15.45 -29.55
N MET A 10 38.01 -16.60 -29.28
CA MET A 10 37.38 -17.70 -28.52
C MET A 10 37.06 -17.28 -27.09
N TRP A 11 37.98 -16.60 -26.41
CA TRP A 11 37.74 -16.06 -25.07
C TRP A 11 36.64 -15.00 -25.08
N ALA A 12 36.61 -14.07 -26.05
CA ALA A 12 35.52 -13.10 -26.16
C ALA A 12 34.14 -13.76 -26.36
N ALA A 13 34.04 -14.80 -27.19
CA ALA A 13 32.79 -15.52 -27.44
C ALA A 13 32.30 -16.35 -26.23
N VAL A 14 33.20 -16.80 -25.35
CA VAL A 14 32.87 -17.55 -24.12
C VAL A 14 32.27 -16.66 -23.03
N PHE A 15 32.53 -15.35 -23.07
CA PHE A 15 32.04 -14.39 -22.07
C PHE A 15 30.99 -13.41 -22.61
N THR A 16 30.64 -13.48 -23.89
CA THR A 16 29.50 -12.71 -24.42
C THR A 16 28.19 -13.41 -24.04
N PRO A 17 27.31 -12.80 -23.24
CA PRO A 17 25.99 -13.35 -22.99
C PRO A 17 25.28 -13.55 -24.33
N THR A 18 24.61 -14.68 -24.44
CA THR A 18 23.81 -15.02 -25.61
C THR A 18 22.65 -14.03 -25.77
N ALA A 19 22.12 -13.89 -26.99
CA ALA A 19 20.95 -13.06 -27.23
C ALA A 19 19.76 -13.44 -26.31
N ASP A 20 19.62 -14.73 -25.99
CA ASP A 20 18.59 -15.24 -25.07
C ASP A 20 18.83 -14.84 -23.61
N GLU A 21 20.08 -14.80 -23.16
CA GLU A 21 20.43 -14.33 -21.80
C GLU A 21 20.21 -12.83 -21.66
N ILE A 22 20.60 -12.05 -22.67
CA ILE A 22 20.35 -10.60 -22.73
C ILE A 22 18.83 -10.33 -22.74
N ALA A 23 18.05 -11.08 -23.53
CA ALA A 23 16.60 -10.92 -23.58
C ALA A 23 15.93 -11.23 -22.23
N LYS A 24 16.37 -12.28 -21.52
CA LYS A 24 15.87 -12.61 -20.18
C LYS A 24 16.19 -11.51 -19.17
N GLU A 25 17.40 -10.95 -19.22
CA GLU A 25 17.82 -9.87 -18.33
C GLU A 25 17.02 -8.59 -18.57
N ILE A 26 16.77 -8.22 -19.84
CA ILE A 26 15.92 -7.07 -20.19
C ILE A 26 14.50 -7.25 -19.63
N VAL A 27 13.89 -8.43 -19.84
CA VAL A 27 12.54 -8.71 -19.33
C VAL A 27 12.50 -8.65 -17.80
N ALA A 28 13.53 -9.17 -17.12
CA ALA A 28 13.62 -9.12 -15.67
C ALA A 28 13.77 -7.68 -15.15
N GLU A 29 14.59 -6.86 -15.82
CA GLU A 29 14.78 -5.46 -15.44
C GLU A 29 13.52 -4.63 -15.70
N GLU A 30 12.83 -4.84 -16.81
CA GLU A 30 11.53 -4.20 -17.07
C GLU A 30 10.51 -4.55 -15.98
N ALA A 31 10.44 -5.82 -15.56
CA ALA A 31 9.56 -6.22 -14.47
C ALA A 31 9.92 -5.54 -13.15
N ARG A 32 11.22 -5.37 -12.87
CA ARG A 32 11.71 -4.65 -11.69
C ARG A 32 11.36 -3.17 -11.74
N LEU A 33 11.55 -2.51 -12.87
CA LEU A 33 11.19 -1.11 -13.07
C LEU A 33 9.68 -0.88 -12.89
N ARG A 34 8.84 -1.74 -13.49
CA ARG A 34 7.38 -1.68 -13.28
C ARG A 34 7.00 -1.84 -11.82
N ALA A 35 7.65 -2.77 -11.10
CA ALA A 35 7.39 -2.95 -9.68
C ALA A 35 7.81 -1.72 -8.83
N LEU A 36 8.90 -1.04 -9.21
CA LEU A 36 9.33 0.21 -8.57
C LEU A 36 8.36 1.36 -8.84
N GLU A 37 7.90 1.51 -10.07
CA GLU A 37 6.91 2.52 -10.46
C GLU A 37 5.57 2.30 -9.74
N GLU A 38 5.09 1.05 -9.69
CA GLU A 38 3.86 0.71 -8.98
C GLU A 38 4.01 0.99 -7.47
N LYS A 39 5.15 0.64 -6.87
CA LYS A 39 5.43 0.95 -5.46
C LYS A 39 5.41 2.45 -5.21
N ALA A 40 6.10 3.24 -6.04
CA ALA A 40 6.14 4.69 -5.92
C ALA A 40 4.75 5.34 -6.09
N TYR A 41 3.94 4.83 -7.02
CA TYR A 41 2.55 5.24 -7.18
C TYR A 41 1.75 5.04 -5.88
N TRP A 42 1.80 3.82 -5.32
CA TRP A 42 1.04 3.50 -4.11
C TRP A 42 1.54 4.26 -2.88
N GLU A 43 2.84 4.51 -2.76
CA GLU A 43 3.39 5.36 -1.69
C GLU A 43 2.88 6.80 -1.78
N GLY A 44 2.89 7.38 -2.98
CA GLY A 44 2.35 8.71 -3.23
C GLY A 44 0.85 8.79 -2.97
N TRP A 45 0.11 7.77 -3.41
CA TRP A 45 -1.32 7.66 -3.19
C TRP A 45 -1.67 7.52 -1.70
N ASP A 46 -0.99 6.60 -1.00
CA ASP A 46 -1.19 6.36 0.44
C ASP A 46 -0.96 7.68 1.22
N LYS A 47 0.15 8.38 0.91
CA LYS A 47 0.47 9.67 1.52
C LYS A 47 -0.63 10.71 1.27
N ALA A 48 -1.06 10.88 0.02
CA ALA A 48 -2.08 11.87 -0.33
C ALA A 48 -3.42 11.60 0.36
N VAL A 49 -3.84 10.32 0.44
CA VAL A 49 -5.07 9.94 1.15
C VAL A 49 -4.94 10.22 2.64
N LYS A 50 -3.82 9.83 3.26
CA LYS A 50 -3.58 10.05 4.68
C LYS A 50 -3.60 11.54 5.05
N GLU A 51 -2.84 12.35 4.32
CA GLU A 51 -2.80 13.80 4.51
C GLU A 51 -4.17 14.44 4.29
N GLY A 52 -4.89 14.02 3.24
CA GLY A 52 -6.25 14.48 2.97
C GLY A 52 -7.22 14.17 4.10
N VAL A 53 -7.20 12.94 4.64
CA VAL A 53 -8.08 12.56 5.76
C VAL A 53 -7.74 13.33 7.03
N ILE A 54 -6.46 13.42 7.40
CA ILE A 54 -6.02 14.18 8.58
C ILE A 54 -6.46 15.64 8.46
N LYS A 55 -6.19 16.28 7.32
CA LYS A 55 -6.59 17.68 7.10
C LYS A 55 -8.09 17.89 7.29
N ARG A 56 -8.91 17.00 6.74
CA ARG A 56 -10.38 17.11 6.85
C ARG A 56 -10.87 16.89 8.28
N LEU A 57 -10.24 15.96 9.02
CA LEU A 57 -10.51 15.73 10.45
C LEU A 57 -10.16 16.97 11.30
N ARG A 58 -8.99 17.56 11.06
CA ARG A 58 -8.55 18.79 11.77
C ARG A 58 -9.40 20.01 11.43
N ASN A 59 -9.99 20.05 10.24
CA ASN A 59 -10.92 21.09 9.83
C ASN A 59 -12.33 20.88 10.38
N HIS A 60 -12.57 19.79 11.11
CA HIS A 60 -13.89 19.41 11.62
C HIS A 60 -14.97 19.37 10.53
N GLU A 61 -14.61 18.88 9.33
CA GLU A 61 -15.55 18.88 8.21
C GLU A 61 -16.81 18.09 8.54
N GLU A 62 -17.97 18.72 8.32
CA GLU A 62 -19.26 18.11 8.57
C GLU A 62 -19.50 16.97 7.57
N GLY A 63 -20.06 15.85 8.04
CA GLY A 63 -20.37 14.70 7.20
C GLY A 63 -19.18 13.82 6.82
N LEU A 64 -17.95 14.12 7.28
CA LEU A 64 -16.83 13.18 7.18
C LEU A 64 -17.14 11.92 8.01
N ARG A 65 -17.54 10.84 7.32
CA ARG A 65 -17.87 9.53 7.94
C ARG A 65 -16.64 8.73 8.39
N PHE A 66 -15.62 9.41 8.90
CA PHE A 66 -14.45 8.78 9.53
C PHE A 66 -14.58 8.73 11.06
N SER A 67 -15.55 9.46 11.64
CA SER A 67 -15.95 9.33 13.05
C SER A 67 -17.14 8.35 13.14
N PRO A 68 -16.89 7.05 13.36
CA PRO A 68 -17.94 6.05 13.47
C PRO A 68 -18.78 6.21 14.74
N LYS A 69 -20.08 5.92 14.64
CA LYS A 69 -20.98 5.81 15.79
C LYS A 69 -20.54 4.80 16.86
N THR A 70 -19.64 3.88 16.51
CA THR A 70 -19.05 2.91 17.45
C THR A 70 -18.17 3.56 18.50
N TYR A 71 -17.60 4.73 18.23
CA TYR A 71 -16.70 5.46 19.12
C TYR A 71 -17.16 6.92 19.27
N PRO A 72 -18.35 7.16 19.87
CA PRO A 72 -18.88 8.52 20.03
C PRO A 72 -17.99 9.42 20.88
N GLU A 73 -17.14 8.83 21.73
CA GLU A 73 -16.19 9.54 22.58
C GLU A 73 -14.91 9.99 21.85
N ILE A 74 -14.61 9.44 20.67
CA ILE A 74 -13.40 9.79 19.90
C ILE A 74 -13.74 10.93 18.94
N THR A 75 -13.23 12.13 19.26
CA THR A 75 -13.39 13.34 18.44
C THR A 75 -12.62 13.26 17.12
N GLN A 76 -12.92 14.16 16.18
CA GLN A 76 -12.17 14.21 14.91
C GLN A 76 -10.67 14.48 15.12
N ASP A 77 -10.30 15.33 16.08
CA ASP A 77 -8.90 15.56 16.45
C ASP A 77 -8.22 14.32 17.01
N MET A 78 -8.90 13.58 17.89
CA MET A 78 -8.37 12.32 18.42
C MET A 78 -8.18 11.29 17.30
N TRP A 79 -9.11 11.20 16.34
CA TRP A 79 -8.92 10.36 15.15
C TRP A 79 -7.69 10.78 14.35
N ALA A 80 -7.50 12.08 14.12
CA ALA A 80 -6.32 12.58 13.41
C ALA A 80 -5.02 12.21 14.15
N ASP A 81 -4.97 12.40 15.49
CA ASP A 81 -3.83 12.01 16.32
C ASP A 81 -3.53 10.51 16.22
N LEU A 82 -4.56 9.67 16.28
CA LEU A 82 -4.42 8.21 16.21
C LEU A 82 -3.88 7.75 14.85
N ILE A 83 -4.28 8.41 13.76
CA ILE A 83 -3.78 8.13 12.41
C ILE A 83 -2.33 8.60 12.25
N GLU A 84 -1.98 9.79 12.77
CA GLU A 84 -0.63 10.33 12.72
C GLU A 84 0.36 9.48 13.51
N LYS A 85 -0.04 9.02 14.70
CA LYS A 85 0.73 8.08 15.53
C LYS A 85 0.81 6.67 14.96
N GLY A 86 -0.02 6.37 13.96
CA GLY A 86 -0.07 5.04 13.35
C GLY A 86 -0.75 3.98 14.23
N GLU A 87 -1.55 4.39 15.21
CA GLU A 87 -2.37 3.48 16.03
C GLU A 87 -3.63 3.02 15.28
N VAL A 88 -4.10 3.84 14.34
CA VAL A 88 -5.20 3.57 13.41
C VAL A 88 -4.69 3.68 11.99
N LYS A 89 -5.06 2.72 11.16
CA LYS A 89 -4.86 2.78 9.71
C LYS A 89 -6.15 3.16 9.01
N ILE A 90 -6.04 4.03 8.01
CA ILE A 90 -7.13 4.30 7.08
C ILE A 90 -7.22 3.12 6.11
N VAL A 91 -8.44 2.67 5.84
CA VAL A 91 -8.72 1.67 4.82
C VAL A 91 -9.56 2.33 3.74
N ALA A 92 -8.98 2.50 2.56
CA ALA A 92 -9.54 3.29 1.49
C ALA A 92 -9.93 2.41 0.29
N PRO A 93 -11.05 2.71 -0.39
CA PRO A 93 -11.46 1.97 -1.58
C PRO A 93 -10.49 2.26 -2.73
N THR A 94 -10.11 1.21 -3.45
CA THR A 94 -9.28 1.30 -4.67
C THR A 94 -10.10 1.09 -5.94
N LYS A 95 -11.34 0.58 -5.79
CA LYS A 95 -12.31 0.30 -6.86
C LYS A 95 -13.65 0.95 -6.50
N GLU A 96 -14.76 0.35 -6.93
CA GLU A 96 -16.11 0.84 -6.61
C GLU A 96 -16.32 1.07 -5.10
N VAL A 97 -16.86 2.24 -4.78
CA VAL A 97 -17.04 2.69 -3.40
C VAL A 97 -18.32 2.09 -2.83
N LYS A 98 -18.18 1.06 -2.00
CA LYS A 98 -19.31 0.43 -1.30
C LYS A 98 -19.62 1.05 0.06
N TYR A 99 -18.60 1.43 0.82
CA TYR A 99 -18.74 1.87 2.21
C TYR A 99 -18.05 3.21 2.54
N GLY A 100 -17.28 3.77 1.59
CA GLY A 100 -16.48 4.99 1.82
C GLY A 100 -15.14 4.68 2.49
N LEU A 101 -14.58 5.65 3.21
CA LEU A 101 -13.36 5.45 4.01
C LEU A 101 -13.69 4.66 5.28
N LEU A 102 -12.84 3.68 5.58
CA LEU A 102 -12.93 2.82 6.76
C LEU A 102 -11.66 2.97 7.60
N TYR A 103 -11.63 2.32 8.76
CA TYR A 103 -10.50 2.36 9.68
C TYR A 103 -10.22 0.96 10.24
N MET A 104 -8.98 0.75 10.66
CA MET A 104 -8.54 -0.48 11.32
C MET A 104 -7.56 -0.15 12.44
N TRP A 105 -7.80 -0.69 13.63
CA TRP A 105 -6.85 -0.62 14.72
C TRP A 105 -5.60 -1.45 14.39
N VAL A 106 -4.42 -0.91 14.68
CA VAL A 106 -3.16 -1.63 14.45
C VAL A 106 -2.93 -2.69 15.51
N ASP A 107 -3.18 -2.36 16.78
CA ASP A 107 -3.22 -3.33 17.87
C ASP A 107 -4.64 -3.84 18.07
N ASN A 108 -4.85 -5.15 17.90
CA ASN A 108 -6.15 -5.76 18.12
C ASN A 108 -6.46 -5.97 19.61
N ASN A 109 -5.49 -5.92 20.52
CA ASN A 109 -5.69 -6.20 21.94
C ASN A 109 -6.20 -4.99 22.73
N ARG A 110 -6.18 -3.79 22.15
CA ARG A 110 -6.70 -2.58 22.81
C ARG A 110 -8.21 -2.65 23.03
N GLU A 111 -8.68 -1.97 24.07
CA GLU A 111 -10.10 -1.97 24.46
C GLU A 111 -11.02 -1.56 23.30
N GLU A 112 -10.63 -0.54 22.53
CA GLU A 112 -11.40 -0.04 21.41
C GLU A 112 -11.56 -1.09 20.32
N ALA A 113 -10.51 -1.87 20.05
CA ALA A 113 -10.54 -2.95 19.07
C ALA A 113 -11.37 -4.15 19.56
N GLN A 114 -11.67 -4.26 20.86
CA GLN A 114 -12.51 -5.33 21.39
C GLN A 114 -14.01 -5.01 21.35
N ARG A 115 -14.42 -3.80 20.92
CA ARG A 115 -15.84 -3.44 20.83
C ARG A 115 -16.59 -4.36 19.89
N GLY A 116 -17.75 -4.86 20.34
CA GLY A 116 -18.53 -5.87 19.64
C GLY A 116 -18.91 -5.47 18.20
N THR A 117 -19.32 -4.22 17.98
CA THR A 117 -19.67 -3.74 16.63
C THR A 117 -18.46 -3.63 15.71
N TYR A 118 -17.27 -3.35 16.22
CA TYR A 118 -16.04 -3.40 15.44
C TYR A 118 -15.66 -4.84 15.09
N GLN A 119 -15.66 -5.74 16.09
CA GLN A 119 -15.34 -7.16 15.90
C GLN A 119 -16.29 -7.86 14.91
N GLN A 120 -17.57 -7.49 14.90
CA GLN A 120 -18.55 -8.01 13.93
C GLN A 120 -18.24 -7.60 12.48
N ASN A 121 -17.72 -6.39 12.27
CA ASN A 121 -17.44 -5.85 10.94
C ASN A 121 -16.03 -6.18 10.44
N LEU A 122 -15.10 -6.53 11.34
CA LEU A 122 -13.70 -6.79 11.02
C LEU A 122 -13.50 -7.94 10.00
N PRO A 123 -14.24 -9.07 10.04
CA PRO A 123 -14.12 -10.11 9.02
C PRO A 123 -14.48 -9.62 7.61
N LEU A 124 -15.55 -8.84 7.49
CA LEU A 124 -15.99 -8.27 6.22
C LEU A 124 -14.94 -7.28 5.67
N LEU A 125 -14.37 -6.43 6.54
CA LEU A 125 -13.29 -5.53 6.16
C LEU A 125 -12.07 -6.28 5.64
N LYS A 126 -11.64 -7.34 6.34
CA LYS A 126 -10.51 -8.20 5.92
C LYS A 126 -10.76 -8.87 4.58
N GLN A 127 -12.00 -9.31 4.32
CA GLN A 127 -12.38 -9.89 3.03
C GLN A 127 -12.27 -8.87 1.89
N GLU A 128 -12.75 -7.65 2.09
CA GLU A 128 -12.70 -6.59 1.07
C GLU A 128 -11.26 -6.15 0.76
N ILE A 129 -10.37 -6.16 1.77
CA ILE A 129 -8.93 -5.94 1.58
C ILE A 129 -8.31 -7.10 0.78
N SER A 130 -8.62 -8.35 1.15
CA SER A 130 -8.09 -9.55 0.47
C SER A 130 -8.51 -9.61 -1.01
N ASN A 131 -9.69 -9.11 -1.34
CA ASN A 131 -10.20 -9.07 -2.72
C ASN A 131 -9.63 -7.87 -3.53
N GLY A 132 -8.83 -7.02 -2.89
CA GLY A 132 -8.22 -5.84 -3.52
C GLY A 132 -9.23 -4.73 -3.86
N SER A 133 -10.41 -4.73 -3.23
CA SER A 133 -11.40 -3.65 -3.35
C SER A 133 -11.05 -2.47 -2.44
N TYR A 134 -10.31 -2.77 -1.36
CA TYR A 134 -9.82 -1.79 -0.39
C TYR A 134 -8.34 -2.02 -0.11
N ARG A 135 -7.67 -0.95 0.28
CA ARG A 135 -6.26 -0.94 0.63
C ARG A 135 -6.06 -0.28 1.99
N ILE A 136 -5.13 -0.84 2.77
CA ILE A 136 -4.63 -0.21 3.98
C ILE A 136 -3.66 0.90 3.56
N VAL A 137 -3.98 2.13 3.93
CA VAL A 137 -3.16 3.31 3.70
C VAL A 137 -2.04 3.34 4.74
N ASN A 138 -0.79 3.50 4.29
CA ASN A 138 0.37 3.49 5.18
C ASN A 138 0.66 4.84 5.86
#